data_AF-A0A942JEQ5-F1
#
_entry.id   AF-A0A942JEQ5-F1
#
_cell.length_a   1.000
_cell.length_b   1.000
_cell.length_c   1.000
_cell.angle_alpha   90.00
_cell.angle_beta   90.00
_cell.angle_gamma   90.00
#
_symmetry.space_group_name_H-M   'P 1'
#
loop_
_entity.id
_entity.type
_entity.pdbx_description
1 polymer ?
#
loop_
_entity_poly.entity_id
_entity_poly.type
_entity_poly.pdbx_seq_one_letter_code
_entity_poly.pdbx_strand_id
1 'polypeptide(L)'
;MKIKLLYGSLSLIIILFLTIAAIDINKSDEPQKTNKDVIKFSHAVHKEVTDCASCHTNVMESMSLNDRLLPEKSVCATCHDVEDTDNCNYCHYEDVQEPLLIKKSELLFNHKLHASDQKMECTACHKGLEDVAYSFESKSVNPPMANCYTCH
;
A
#
# COMPACT_ATOMS: atom_id res chain seq x y z
N MET A 1 -46.11 -34.60 -11.40
CA MET A 1 -44.73 -35.15 -11.26
C MET A 1 -43.68 -34.43 -12.11
N LYS A 2 -43.99 -34.04 -13.36
CA LYS A 2 -43.04 -33.37 -14.29
C LYS A 2 -42.59 -31.96 -13.86
N ILE A 3 -43.46 -31.19 -13.21
CA ILE A 3 -43.14 -29.82 -12.72
C ILE A 3 -42.12 -29.81 -11.57
N LYS A 4 -42.22 -30.76 -10.62
CA LYS A 4 -41.25 -30.87 -9.52
C LYS A 4 -39.85 -31.30 -10.01
N LEU A 5 -39.79 -32.11 -11.06
CA LEU A 5 -38.54 -32.50 -11.74
C LEU A 5 -37.92 -31.30 -12.48
N LEU A 6 -38.73 -30.46 -13.13
CA LEU A 6 -38.30 -29.23 -13.80
C LEU A 6 -37.71 -28.19 -12.83
N TYR A 7 -38.38 -27.93 -11.70
CA TYR A 7 -37.84 -27.02 -10.67
C TYR A 7 -36.59 -27.59 -10.00
N GLY A 8 -36.54 -28.90 -9.74
CA GLY A 8 -35.34 -29.57 -9.22
C GLY A 8 -34.13 -29.42 -10.16
N SER A 9 -34.33 -29.63 -11.47
CA SER A 9 -33.26 -29.41 -12.46
C SER A 9 -32.84 -27.95 -12.57
N LEU A 10 -33.78 -27.01 -12.48
CA LEU A 10 -33.48 -25.58 -12.58
C LEU A 10 -32.69 -25.08 -11.37
N SER A 11 -33.06 -25.52 -10.15
CA SER A 11 -32.29 -25.21 -8.94
C SER A 11 -30.89 -25.79 -8.97
N LEU A 12 -30.69 -27.01 -9.50
CA LEU A 12 -29.37 -27.61 -9.62
C LEU A 12 -28.47 -26.83 -10.60
N ILE A 13 -29.03 -26.36 -11.72
CA ILE A 13 -28.31 -25.56 -12.72
C ILE A 13 -27.92 -24.18 -12.15
N ILE A 14 -28.81 -23.55 -11.38
CA ILE A 14 -28.51 -22.27 -10.71
C ILE A 14 -27.38 -22.44 -9.69
N ILE A 15 -27.43 -23.50 -8.87
CA ILE A 15 -26.37 -23.79 -7.90
C ILE A 15 -25.05 -24.06 -8.63
N LEU A 16 -25.07 -24.83 -9.72
CA LEU A 16 -23.88 -25.10 -10.53
C LEU A 16 -23.30 -23.81 -11.14
N PHE A 17 -24.16 -22.94 -11.68
CA PHE A 17 -23.74 -21.65 -12.21
C PHE A 17 -23.15 -20.73 -11.14
N LEU A 18 -23.74 -20.69 -9.94
CA LEU A 18 -23.20 -19.93 -8.80
C LEU A 18 -21.84 -20.50 -8.33
N THR A 19 -21.65 -21.82 -8.34
CA THR A 19 -20.36 -22.42 -7.99
C THR A 19 -19.28 -22.12 -9.02
N ILE A 20 -19.62 -22.08 -10.32
CA ILE A 20 -18.68 -21.72 -11.39
C ILE A 20 -18.33 -20.23 -11.33
N ALA A 21 -19.31 -19.36 -11.06
CA ALA A 21 -19.08 -17.93 -10.89
C ALA A 21 -18.21 -17.59 -9.66
N ALA A 22 -18.18 -18.47 -8.66
CA ALA A 22 -17.32 -18.32 -7.48
C ALA A 22 -15.86 -18.75 -7.72
N ILE A 23 -15.56 -19.45 -8.82
CA ILE A 23 -14.18 -19.80 -9.20
C ILE A 23 -13.59 -18.58 -9.92
N ASP A 24 -12.92 -17.73 -9.15
CA ASP A 24 -12.21 -16.56 -9.65
C ASP A 24 -10.93 -17.00 -10.38
N ILE A 25 -11.02 -17.13 -11.72
CA ILE A 25 -9.96 -17.66 -12.61
C ILE A 25 -8.75 -16.70 -12.69
N ASN A 26 -8.78 -15.54 -12.02
CA ASN A 26 -7.74 -14.52 -12.11
C ASN A 26 -6.80 -14.46 -10.90
N LYS A 27 -6.86 -15.41 -9.97
CA LYS A 27 -5.93 -15.43 -8.83
C LYS A 27 -4.60 -16.03 -9.27
N SER A 28 -3.71 -15.20 -9.78
CA SER A 28 -2.30 -15.57 -9.96
C SER A 28 -1.70 -15.86 -8.58
N ASP A 29 -1.43 -17.13 -8.29
CA ASP A 29 -0.80 -17.62 -7.04
C ASP A 29 0.72 -17.30 -6.95
N GLU A 30 1.25 -16.47 -7.84
CA GLU A 30 2.66 -16.06 -7.78
C GLU A 30 2.84 -15.01 -6.67
N PRO A 31 3.78 -15.21 -5.73
CA PRO A 31 4.01 -14.25 -4.66
C PRO A 31 4.42 -12.89 -5.25
N GLN A 32 3.56 -11.88 -5.06
CA GLN A 32 3.79 -10.55 -5.59
C GLN A 32 5.02 -9.94 -4.91
N LYS A 33 6.06 -9.62 -5.69
CA LYS A 33 7.25 -8.89 -5.22
C LYS A 33 6.84 -7.57 -4.56
N THR A 34 7.49 -7.25 -3.44
CA THR A 34 7.24 -6.04 -2.64
C THR A 34 8.52 -5.30 -2.31
N ASN A 35 8.42 -4.12 -1.70
CA ASN A 35 9.60 -3.38 -1.24
C ASN A 35 10.36 -4.08 -0.10
N LYS A 36 9.77 -5.09 0.55
CA LYS A 36 10.49 -5.95 1.49
C LYS A 36 11.60 -6.76 0.83
N ASP A 37 11.43 -7.06 -0.45
CA ASP A 37 12.41 -7.80 -1.26
C ASP A 37 13.48 -6.86 -1.85
N VAL A 38 13.32 -5.54 -1.69
CA VAL A 38 14.21 -4.51 -2.26
C VAL A 38 15.10 -3.89 -1.19
N ILE A 39 14.54 -3.56 -0.02
CA ILE A 39 15.29 -2.90 1.06
C ILE A 39 14.79 -3.34 2.45
N LYS A 40 15.70 -3.38 3.41
CA LYS A 40 15.40 -3.55 4.84
C LYS A 40 14.96 -2.21 5.40
N PHE A 41 13.73 -2.15 5.90
CA PHE A 41 13.16 -0.95 6.50
C PHE A 41 12.07 -1.32 7.51
N SER A 42 11.79 -0.42 8.45
CA SER A 42 10.67 -0.57 9.38
C SER A 42 10.06 0.77 9.79
N HIS A 43 8.78 1.00 9.49
CA HIS A 43 8.07 2.18 10.00
C HIS A 43 7.97 2.16 11.52
N ALA A 44 7.71 0.99 12.13
CA ALA A 44 7.62 0.85 13.58
C ALA A 44 8.88 1.25 14.34
N VAL A 45 10.05 1.15 13.71
CA VAL A 45 11.30 1.66 14.28
C VAL A 45 11.43 3.17 14.07
N HIS A 46 11.16 3.65 12.85
CA HIS A 46 11.43 5.06 12.50
C HIS A 46 10.38 6.04 13.05
N LYS A 47 9.16 5.59 13.32
CA LYS A 47 8.10 6.44 13.88
C LYS A 47 8.47 7.01 15.25
N GLU A 48 9.32 6.32 16.01
CA GLU A 48 9.81 6.76 17.32
C GLU A 48 10.80 7.93 17.24
N VAL A 49 11.40 8.17 16.07
CA VAL A 49 12.46 9.17 15.88
C VAL A 49 12.11 10.28 14.89
N THR A 50 11.07 10.09 14.07
CA THR A 50 10.67 11.08 13.06
C THR A 50 9.17 11.06 12.76
N ASP A 51 8.72 12.07 12.01
CA ASP A 51 7.35 12.17 11.49
C ASP A 51 7.25 11.70 10.03
N CYS A 52 6.01 11.53 9.56
CA CYS A 52 5.75 11.01 8.21
C CYS A 52 6.31 11.93 7.11
N ALA A 53 6.13 13.25 7.26
CA ALA A 53 6.47 14.23 6.25
C ALA A 53 7.99 14.44 6.11
N SER A 54 8.75 14.19 7.18
CA SER A 54 10.22 14.24 7.19
C SER A 54 10.83 13.22 6.24
N CYS A 55 10.21 12.04 6.08
CA CYS A 55 10.66 11.05 5.10
C CYS A 55 9.95 11.18 3.75
N HIS A 56 8.63 11.41 3.75
CA HIS A 56 7.81 11.53 2.55
C HIS A 56 7.78 12.97 2.03
N THR A 57 8.97 13.55 1.78
CA THR A 57 9.18 15.00 1.58
C THR A 57 8.34 15.63 0.47
N ASN A 58 7.94 14.85 -0.54
CA ASN A 58 7.15 15.34 -1.68
C ASN A 58 5.64 15.34 -1.42
N VAL A 59 5.15 14.70 -0.35
CA VAL A 59 3.71 14.50 -0.12
C VAL A 59 2.95 15.82 0.07
N MET A 60 3.58 16.79 0.72
CA MET A 60 2.96 18.07 1.04
C MET A 60 2.68 18.93 -0.21
N GLU A 61 3.39 18.68 -1.30
CA GLU A 61 3.19 19.40 -2.57
C GLU A 61 2.52 18.54 -3.65
N SER A 62 2.21 17.28 -3.33
CA SER A 62 1.69 16.32 -4.29
C SER A 62 0.22 16.58 -4.61
N MET A 63 -0.07 16.70 -5.90
CA MET A 63 -1.43 16.89 -6.40
C MET A 63 -2.00 15.62 -7.05
N SER A 64 -1.22 14.54 -7.07
CA SER A 64 -1.55 13.28 -7.74
C SER A 64 -1.03 12.07 -6.96
N LEU A 65 -1.84 11.00 -6.89
CA LEU A 65 -1.40 9.71 -6.32
C LEU A 65 -0.29 9.02 -7.12
N ASN A 66 -0.05 9.46 -8.37
CA ASN A 66 0.99 8.89 -9.22
C ASN A 66 2.33 9.63 -9.12
N ASP A 67 2.43 10.65 -8.26
CA ASP A 67 3.69 11.32 -7.95
C ASP A 67 4.66 10.35 -7.23
N ARG A 68 5.96 10.63 -7.30
CA ARG A 68 6.98 9.83 -6.60
C ARG A 68 7.07 10.27 -5.13
N LEU A 69 6.31 9.59 -4.27
CA LEU A 69 6.16 9.94 -2.85
C LEU A 69 6.96 9.03 -1.89
N LEU A 70 7.68 8.04 -2.39
CA LEU A 70 8.58 7.24 -1.56
C LEU A 70 9.90 7.98 -1.29
N PRO A 71 10.48 7.84 -0.09
CA PRO A 71 11.77 8.46 0.24
C PRO A 71 12.89 8.08 -0.74
N GLU A 72 13.84 8.99 -0.92
CA GLU A 72 15.07 8.76 -1.69
C GLU A 72 16.24 8.45 -0.75
N LYS A 73 17.35 7.91 -1.30
CA LYS A 73 18.58 7.66 -0.52
C LYS A 73 19.03 8.93 0.23
N SER A 74 18.88 10.09 -0.38
CA SER A 74 19.21 11.39 0.19
C SER A 74 18.43 11.71 1.47
N VAL A 75 17.19 11.21 1.60
CA VAL A 75 16.39 11.37 2.83
C VAL A 75 16.98 10.51 3.94
N CYS A 76 17.39 9.28 3.66
CA CYS A 76 18.08 8.43 4.63
C CYS A 76 19.39 9.07 5.12
N ALA A 77 20.11 9.74 4.20
CA ALA A 77 21.37 10.44 4.47
C ALA A 77 21.24 11.62 5.45
N THR A 78 20.02 12.09 5.72
CA THR A 78 19.79 13.17 6.69
C THR A 78 20.03 12.72 8.14
N CYS A 79 19.96 11.42 8.42
CA CYS A 79 20.15 10.85 9.76
C CYS A 79 21.18 9.71 9.80
N HIS A 80 21.34 8.97 8.71
CA HIS A 80 22.28 7.84 8.62
C HIS A 80 23.48 8.21 7.74
N ASP A 81 24.65 7.67 8.09
CA ASP A 81 25.81 7.69 7.19
C ASP A 81 25.61 6.66 6.08
N VAL A 82 25.16 7.13 4.91
CA VAL A 82 24.84 6.27 3.75
C VAL A 82 26.02 6.12 2.78
N GLU A 83 27.17 6.69 3.12
CA GLU A 83 28.42 6.53 2.39
C GLU A 83 29.37 5.54 3.08
N ASP A 84 28.99 5.04 4.28
CA ASP A 84 29.65 3.93 4.94
C ASP A 84 29.56 2.64 4.10
N THR A 85 30.70 2.26 3.54
CA THR A 85 30.83 1.07 2.68
C THR A 85 30.87 -0.24 3.45
N ASP A 86 31.14 -0.22 4.75
CA ASP A 86 31.34 -1.43 5.56
C ASP A 86 30.00 -1.99 6.06
N ASN A 87 28.98 -1.14 6.21
CA ASN A 87 27.68 -1.51 6.79
C ASN A 87 26.50 -1.38 5.81
N CYS A 88 26.77 -1.50 4.49
CA CYS A 88 25.74 -1.44 3.44
C CYS A 88 24.56 -2.41 3.70
N ASN A 89 24.86 -3.57 4.29
CA ASN A 89 23.92 -4.65 4.55
C ASN A 89 22.90 -4.35 5.65
N TYR A 90 23.04 -3.26 6.41
CA TYR A 90 22.00 -2.81 7.35
C TYR A 90 20.70 -2.46 6.64
N CYS A 91 20.80 -1.90 5.43
CA CYS A 91 19.66 -1.51 4.60
C CYS A 91 19.53 -2.40 3.36
N HIS A 92 20.64 -2.74 2.70
CA HIS A 92 20.62 -3.46 1.44
C HIS A 92 20.70 -4.97 1.63
N TYR A 93 20.08 -5.69 0.70
CA TYR A 93 20.35 -7.12 0.50
C TYR A 93 21.52 -7.28 -0.46
N GLU A 94 22.27 -8.37 -0.32
CA GLU A 94 23.31 -8.74 -1.28
C GLU A 94 22.68 -8.93 -2.67
N ASP A 95 23.33 -8.39 -3.70
CA ASP A 95 22.94 -8.49 -5.11
C ASP A 95 21.54 -7.96 -5.49
N VAL A 96 20.92 -7.14 -4.63
CA VAL A 96 19.65 -6.46 -4.94
C VAL A 96 19.89 -4.99 -5.28
N GLN A 97 19.88 -4.68 -6.57
CA GLN A 97 20.09 -3.33 -7.11
C GLN A 97 18.87 -2.84 -7.89
N GLU A 98 17.73 -2.81 -7.22
CA GLU A 98 16.46 -2.42 -7.84
C GLU A 98 15.88 -1.16 -7.22
N PRO A 99 15.14 -0.33 -8.00
CA PRO A 99 14.39 0.78 -7.44
C PRO A 99 13.22 0.27 -6.60
N LEU A 100 12.79 1.09 -5.63
CA LEU A 100 11.56 0.82 -4.90
C LEU A 100 10.36 0.73 -5.85
N LEU A 101 9.53 -0.28 -5.64
CA LEU A 101 8.28 -0.51 -6.36
C LEU A 101 7.26 0.56 -5.95
N ILE A 102 6.72 1.24 -6.96
CA ILE A 102 5.67 2.27 -6.81
C ILE A 102 4.40 1.73 -7.47
N LYS A 103 3.31 1.72 -6.72
CA LYS A 103 1.99 1.37 -7.26
C LYS A 103 1.34 2.63 -7.85
N LYS A 104 0.70 2.46 -9.02
CA LYS A 104 -0.10 3.51 -9.65
C LYS A 104 -1.55 3.42 -9.20
N SER A 105 -2.24 4.55 -9.25
CA SER A 105 -3.66 4.65 -8.92
C SER A 105 -4.39 5.45 -9.97
N GLU A 106 -5.59 5.00 -10.32
CA GLU A 106 -6.52 5.74 -11.20
C GLU A 106 -7.36 6.76 -10.40
N LEU A 107 -7.31 6.72 -9.06
CA LEU A 107 -8.02 7.66 -8.21
C LEU A 107 -7.36 9.05 -8.31
N LEU A 108 -8.17 10.05 -8.64
CA LEU A 108 -7.75 11.44 -8.58
C LEU A 108 -7.83 11.92 -7.13
N PHE A 109 -6.68 12.15 -6.52
CA PHE A 109 -6.59 12.66 -5.15
C PHE A 109 -5.40 13.61 -5.01
N ASN A 110 -5.62 14.72 -4.32
CA ASN A 110 -4.66 15.79 -4.13
C ASN A 110 -4.20 15.81 -2.66
N HIS A 111 -2.98 15.33 -2.38
CA HIS A 111 -2.42 15.31 -1.04
C HIS A 111 -2.17 16.72 -0.51
N LYS A 112 -1.64 17.64 -1.34
CA LYS A 112 -1.38 19.04 -0.96
C LYS A 112 -2.61 19.72 -0.38
N LEU A 113 -3.77 19.54 -1.01
CA LEU A 113 -5.02 20.12 -0.53
C LEU A 113 -5.36 19.64 0.89
N HIS A 114 -5.17 18.36 1.19
CA HIS A 114 -5.55 17.78 2.49
C HIS A 114 -4.46 17.95 3.54
N ALA A 115 -3.22 17.63 3.21
CA ALA A 115 -2.09 17.64 4.14
C ALA A 115 -1.55 19.06 4.39
N SER A 116 -1.47 19.91 3.36
CA SER A 116 -0.87 21.26 3.48
C SER A 116 -1.92 22.34 3.67
N ASP A 117 -2.89 22.44 2.76
CA ASP A 117 -3.86 23.55 2.77
C ASP A 117 -4.86 23.39 3.92
N GLN A 118 -5.34 22.16 4.15
CA GLN A 118 -6.26 21.83 5.26
C GLN A 118 -5.55 21.37 6.53
N LYS A 119 -4.23 21.14 6.49
CA LYS A 119 -3.41 20.71 7.63
C LYS A 119 -3.94 19.45 8.32
N MET A 120 -4.45 18.49 7.54
CA MET A 120 -4.89 17.22 8.08
C MET A 120 -3.68 16.36 8.49
N GLU A 121 -3.79 15.73 9.64
CA GLU A 121 -2.82 14.73 10.09
C GLU A 121 -2.80 13.53 9.15
N CYS A 122 -1.61 12.98 8.86
CA CYS A 122 -1.47 11.80 8.01
C CYS A 122 -2.28 10.61 8.52
N THR A 123 -2.35 10.48 9.85
CA THR A 123 -3.05 9.41 10.57
C THR A 123 -4.57 9.55 10.57
N ALA A 124 -5.11 10.68 10.10
CA ALA A 124 -6.54 10.81 9.85
C ALA A 124 -7.01 9.79 8.79
N CYS A 125 -6.18 9.54 7.78
CA CYS A 125 -6.45 8.60 6.70
C CYS A 125 -5.64 7.31 6.78
N HIS A 126 -4.32 7.40 7.01
CA HIS A 126 -3.41 6.26 7.04
C HIS A 126 -3.21 5.75 8.47
N LYS A 127 -3.79 4.59 8.79
CA LYS A 127 -3.80 4.04 10.15
C LYS A 127 -2.87 2.83 10.30
N GLY A 128 -2.24 2.68 11.46
CA GLY A 128 -1.43 1.50 11.79
C GLY A 128 -0.19 1.33 10.94
N LEU A 129 0.32 2.41 10.34
CA LEU A 129 1.63 2.40 9.68
C LEU A 129 2.76 2.43 10.72
N GLU A 130 2.49 3.01 11.88
CA GLU A 130 3.35 3.06 13.07
C GLU A 130 3.64 1.69 13.68
N ASP A 131 2.83 0.66 13.39
CA ASP A 131 2.95 -0.66 14.03
C ASP A 131 3.56 -1.73 13.11
N VAL A 132 3.90 -1.37 11.87
CA VAL A 132 4.36 -2.32 10.85
C VAL A 132 5.74 -1.98 10.33
N ALA A 133 6.43 -2.96 9.75
CA ALA A 133 7.70 -2.69 9.10
C ALA A 133 7.45 -2.08 7.71
N TYR A 134 6.63 -2.76 6.91
CA TYR A 134 6.34 -2.39 5.53
C TYR A 134 4.90 -1.94 5.39
N SER A 135 4.68 -0.90 4.58
CA SER A 135 3.35 -0.27 4.48
C SER A 135 2.25 -1.25 4.06
N PHE A 136 2.52 -2.20 3.16
CA PHE A 136 1.55 -3.19 2.70
C PHE A 136 1.07 -4.17 3.79
N GLU A 137 1.77 -4.24 4.93
CA GLU A 137 1.37 -5.05 6.08
C GLU A 137 0.21 -4.38 6.85
N SER A 138 0.04 -3.06 6.71
CA SER A 138 -1.10 -2.34 7.27
C SER A 138 -2.36 -2.53 6.43
N LYS A 139 -3.48 -2.83 7.12
CA LYS A 139 -4.82 -2.87 6.51
C LYS A 139 -5.30 -1.51 6.01
N SER A 140 -4.64 -0.42 6.41
CA SER A 140 -5.00 0.95 6.04
C SER A 140 -3.88 1.66 5.28
N VAL A 141 -3.01 0.90 4.61
CA VAL A 141 -2.04 1.45 3.66
C VAL A 141 -2.71 2.34 2.61
N ASN A 142 -3.81 1.82 2.04
CA ASN A 142 -4.73 2.58 1.21
C ASN A 142 -5.97 2.86 2.06
N PRO A 143 -6.27 4.14 2.36
CA PRO A 143 -7.47 4.49 3.11
C PRO A 143 -8.72 3.95 2.39
N PRO A 144 -9.67 3.31 3.10
CA PRO A 144 -10.90 2.85 2.48
C PRO A 144 -11.72 4.06 2.01
N MET A 145 -12.50 3.90 0.93
CA MET A 145 -13.35 4.96 0.40
C MET A 145 -14.33 5.52 1.44
N ALA A 146 -14.70 4.69 2.43
CA ALA A 146 -15.51 5.10 3.57
C ALA A 146 -14.92 6.30 4.36
N ASN A 147 -13.59 6.47 4.35
CA ASN A 147 -12.92 7.60 5.00
C ASN A 147 -13.25 8.93 4.33
N CYS A 148 -13.55 8.97 3.03
CA CYS A 148 -13.95 10.21 2.37
C CYS A 148 -15.25 10.77 2.96
N TYR A 149 -16.17 9.88 3.33
CA TYR A 149 -17.49 10.25 3.89
C TYR A 149 -17.45 10.72 5.35
N THR A 150 -16.27 10.72 5.98
CA THR A 150 -16.16 11.33 7.31
C THR A 150 -16.20 12.85 7.26
N CYS A 151 -15.94 13.43 6.08
CA CYS A 151 -15.91 14.88 5.85
C CYS A 151 -16.73 15.35 4.63
N HIS A 152 -16.98 14.47 3.64
CA HIS A 152 -17.72 14.77 2.39
C HIS A 152 -19.05 14.02 2.27
#